data_AF-A0A1R0ZSK2-F1
#
_entry.id   AF-A0A1R0ZSK2-F1
#
_cell.length_a   1.000
_cell.length_b   1.000
_cell.length_c   1.000
_cell.angle_alpha   90.00
_cell.angle_beta   90.00
_cell.angle_gamma   90.00
#
_symmetry.space_group_name_H-M   'P 1'
#
loop_
_entity.id
_entity.type
_entity.pdbx_description
1 polymer ?
#
loop_
_entity_poly.entity_id
_entity_poly.type
_entity_poly.pdbx_seq_one_letter_code
_entity_poly.pdbx_strand_id
1 'polypeptide(L)'
;MPMVIVMLLVFVMLIRLCAVQLALHSAASQTVRQMAAHIYPVELAWQQASAVVPLPSKGKIPLSSWSEIAAEAAEWLPSPAGALVSSTLRGDFRPIQNMAATEIGRSVIQPLISELSDAAIIDPQKIRLSWLALPDLNKEHEPYLAIEVEYDFPLKLPFYGKPIVLKEQASERVWISDAAPARYGENKNDQENIPIQIVSIEPNPLRPGKKAAVTVKTLPGAAISLGVTYKSGSSKAKHLGEAVADADGYIKWTWHVSGNTTPGTWELKASEVNKENNQVSMHFVVEKSSDKK
;
A
#
# COMPACT_ATOMS: atom_id res chain seq x y z
N MET A 1 -19.37 -45.89 -30.88
CA MET A 1 -19.99 -45.86 -29.53
C MET A 1 -18.98 -45.58 -28.41
N PRO A 2 -17.91 -46.37 -28.17
CA PRO A 2 -17.00 -46.14 -27.04
C PRO A 2 -16.19 -44.83 -27.13
N MET A 3 -15.76 -44.41 -28.33
CA MET A 3 -15.00 -43.15 -28.51
C MET A 3 -15.81 -41.89 -28.17
N VAL A 4 -17.12 -41.88 -28.43
CA VAL A 4 -18.00 -40.72 -28.14
C VAL A 4 -18.18 -40.56 -26.63
N ILE A 5 -18.30 -41.66 -25.90
CA ILE A 5 -18.41 -41.65 -24.43
C ILE A 5 -17.12 -41.13 -23.81
N VAL A 6 -15.95 -41.58 -24.29
CA VAL A 6 -14.64 -41.08 -23.82
C VAL A 6 -14.49 -39.58 -24.12
N MET A 7 -14.88 -39.13 -25.31
CA MET A 7 -14.84 -37.71 -25.69
C MET A 7 -15.72 -36.86 -24.77
N LEU A 8 -16.96 -37.30 -24.48
CA LEU A 8 -17.86 -36.61 -23.56
C LEU A 8 -17.30 -36.60 -22.13
N LEU A 9 -16.71 -37.70 -21.66
CA LEU A 9 -16.11 -37.77 -20.33
C LEU A 9 -14.93 -36.80 -20.21
N VAL A 10 -14.05 -36.74 -21.21
CA VAL A 10 -12.94 -35.77 -21.27
C VAL A 10 -13.49 -34.33 -21.28
N PHE A 11 -14.56 -34.05 -22.03
CA PHE A 11 -15.15 -32.72 -22.06
C PHE A 11 -15.74 -32.30 -20.70
N VAL A 12 -16.50 -33.18 -20.05
CA VAL A 12 -17.03 -32.94 -18.70
C VAL A 12 -15.89 -32.76 -17.69
N MET A 13 -14.82 -33.55 -17.82
CA MET A 13 -13.63 -33.41 -17.00
C MET A 13 -12.96 -32.04 -17.18
N LEU A 14 -12.80 -31.57 -18.41
CA LEU A 14 -12.22 -30.25 -18.71
C LEU A 14 -13.08 -29.13 -18.13
N ILE A 15 -14.40 -29.20 -18.28
CA ILE A 15 -15.31 -28.20 -17.68
C ILE A 15 -15.15 -28.16 -16.16
N ARG A 16 -15.13 -29.33 -15.51
CA ARG A 16 -14.94 -29.40 -14.05
C ARG A 16 -13.57 -28.90 -13.62
N LEU A 17 -12.52 -29.20 -14.38
CA LEU A 17 -11.17 -28.73 -14.12
C LEU A 17 -11.11 -27.19 -14.16
N CYS A 18 -11.68 -26.57 -15.20
CA CYS A 18 -11.73 -25.11 -15.33
C CYS A 18 -12.53 -24.47 -14.20
N ALA A 19 -13.68 -25.04 -13.82
CA ALA A 19 -14.50 -24.52 -12.72
C ALA A 19 -13.73 -24.55 -11.38
N VAL A 20 -13.04 -25.67 -11.10
CA VAL A 20 -12.20 -25.79 -9.91
C VAL A 20 -11.02 -24.82 -9.97
N GLN A 21 -10.35 -24.66 -11.11
CA GLN A 21 -9.24 -23.73 -11.23
C GLN A 21 -9.68 -22.29 -10.95
N LEU A 22 -10.82 -21.87 -11.50
CA LEU A 22 -11.37 -20.53 -11.28
C LEU A 22 -11.75 -20.29 -9.82
N ALA A 23 -12.41 -21.27 -9.19
CA ALA A 23 -12.78 -21.17 -7.79
C ALA A 23 -11.55 -21.15 -6.86
N LEU A 24 -10.51 -21.95 -7.17
CA LEU A 24 -9.26 -21.97 -6.41
C LEU A 24 -8.52 -20.65 -6.52
N HIS A 25 -8.43 -20.09 -7.73
CA HIS A 25 -7.85 -18.78 -7.97
C HIS A 25 -8.59 -17.66 -7.22
N SER A 26 -9.93 -17.68 -7.25
CA SER A 26 -10.75 -16.72 -6.50
C SER A 26 -10.50 -16.82 -4.99
N ALA A 27 -10.52 -18.03 -4.43
CA ALA A 27 -10.27 -18.26 -3.01
C ALA A 27 -8.88 -17.77 -2.59
N ALA A 28 -7.84 -18.10 -3.38
CA ALA A 28 -6.48 -17.64 -3.13
C ALA A 28 -6.41 -16.10 -3.17
N SER A 29 -6.93 -15.47 -4.22
CA SER A 29 -6.90 -14.01 -4.38
C SER A 29 -7.61 -13.28 -3.23
N GLN A 30 -8.80 -13.73 -2.83
CA GLN A 30 -9.56 -13.14 -1.72
C GLN A 30 -8.84 -13.32 -0.39
N THR A 31 -8.25 -14.49 -0.16
CA THR A 31 -7.47 -14.78 1.07
C THR A 31 -6.31 -13.79 1.19
N VAL A 32 -5.50 -13.62 0.13
CA VAL A 32 -4.35 -12.70 0.17
C VAL A 32 -4.81 -11.26 0.40
N ARG A 33 -5.89 -10.82 -0.24
CA ARG A 33 -6.43 -9.46 -0.05
C ARG A 33 -6.89 -9.21 1.39
N GLN A 34 -7.66 -10.14 1.96
CA GLN A 34 -8.13 -10.02 3.33
C GLN A 34 -6.94 -10.02 4.31
N MET A 35 -5.98 -10.90 4.11
CA MET A 35 -4.75 -10.92 4.92
C MET A 35 -3.94 -9.63 4.79
N ALA A 36 -3.73 -9.14 3.56
CA ALA A 36 -3.00 -7.91 3.29
C ALA A 36 -3.62 -6.69 3.97
N ALA A 37 -4.96 -6.62 4.06
CA ALA A 37 -5.67 -5.56 4.76
C ALA A 37 -5.53 -5.66 6.29
N HIS A 38 -5.49 -6.87 6.85
CA HIS A 38 -5.38 -7.09 8.29
C HIS A 38 -3.95 -6.93 8.84
N ILE A 39 -2.92 -6.80 8.01
CA ILE A 39 -1.55 -6.57 8.49
C ILE A 39 -1.40 -5.17 9.10
N TYR A 40 -2.00 -4.13 8.53
CA TYR A 40 -1.92 -2.77 9.05
C TYR A 40 -2.36 -2.61 10.52
N PRO A 41 -3.57 -3.05 10.94
CA PRO A 41 -3.97 -2.93 12.34
C PRO A 41 -3.09 -3.76 13.28
N VAL A 42 -2.56 -4.89 12.81
CA VAL A 42 -1.61 -5.72 13.58
C VAL A 42 -0.27 -5.00 13.76
N GLU A 43 0.22 -4.33 12.72
CA GLU A 43 1.42 -3.50 12.78
C GLU A 43 1.27 -2.38 13.82
N LEU A 44 0.14 -1.65 13.79
CA LEU A 44 -0.13 -0.58 14.76
C LEU A 44 -0.24 -1.10 16.19
N ALA A 45 -0.93 -2.23 16.40
CA ALA A 45 -1.04 -2.85 17.73
C ALA A 45 0.33 -3.29 18.24
N TRP A 46 1.19 -3.81 17.37
CA TRP A 46 2.56 -4.19 17.71
C TRP A 46 3.42 -2.98 18.06
N GLN A 47 3.29 -1.87 17.33
CA GLN A 47 3.98 -0.61 17.64
C GLN A 47 3.53 -0.04 19.00
N GLN A 48 2.24 -0.07 19.31
CA GLN A 48 1.72 0.35 20.61
C GLN A 48 2.22 -0.54 21.75
N ALA A 49 2.21 -1.87 21.56
CA ALA A 49 2.71 -2.81 22.55
C ALA A 49 4.21 -2.65 22.81
N SER A 50 5.01 -2.46 21.76
CA SER A 50 6.46 -2.23 21.88
C SER A 50 6.83 -0.85 22.44
N ALA A 51 5.93 0.13 22.36
CA ALA A 51 6.08 1.42 23.04
C ALA A 51 5.80 1.32 24.56
N VAL A 52 4.89 0.43 24.98
CA VAL A 52 4.56 0.21 26.40
C VAL A 52 5.53 -0.75 27.07
N VAL A 53 6.00 -1.77 26.34
CA VAL A 53 7.01 -2.72 26.79
C VAL A 53 8.23 -2.55 25.89
N PRO A 54 9.30 -1.87 26.34
CA PRO A 54 10.51 -1.74 25.56
C PRO A 54 11.08 -3.13 25.32
N LEU A 55 10.94 -3.63 24.09
CA LEU A 55 11.63 -4.85 23.67
C LEU A 55 13.13 -4.54 23.74
N PRO A 56 13.90 -5.18 24.62
CA PRO A 56 15.33 -4.93 24.72
C PRO A 56 16.01 -5.23 23.39
N SER A 57 16.79 -4.27 22.92
CA SER A 57 17.57 -4.33 21.70
C SER A 57 18.46 -5.59 21.69
N LYS A 58 18.53 -6.24 20.52
CA LYS A 58 19.40 -7.38 20.18
C LYS A 58 20.63 -7.49 21.09
N GLY A 59 20.49 -8.25 22.17
CA GLY A 59 21.55 -8.43 23.16
C GLY A 59 21.18 -9.50 24.16
N LYS A 60 21.56 -10.75 23.85
CA LYS A 60 21.54 -11.96 24.71
C LYS A 60 20.78 -11.82 26.04
N ILE A 61 19.50 -12.13 26.02
CA ILE A 61 18.69 -12.27 27.22
C ILE A 61 18.50 -13.77 27.48
N PRO A 62 18.66 -14.26 28.72
CA PRO A 62 18.36 -15.64 29.07
C PRO A 62 16.88 -15.95 28.77
N LEU A 63 16.63 -17.09 28.13
CA LEU A 63 15.30 -17.55 27.68
C LEU A 63 14.20 -17.52 28.77
N SER A 64 14.56 -17.50 30.05
CA SER A 64 13.64 -17.50 31.19
C SER A 64 12.93 -16.16 31.44
N SER A 65 13.56 -15.01 31.17
CA SER A 65 12.89 -13.72 31.38
C SER A 65 11.91 -13.38 30.25
N TRP A 66 12.01 -14.07 29.11
CA TRP A 66 11.06 -13.93 28.01
C TRP A 66 9.76 -14.69 28.22
N SER A 67 9.74 -15.79 28.99
CA SER A 67 8.50 -16.51 29.29
C SER A 67 7.57 -15.74 30.22
N GLU A 68 8.10 -14.94 31.13
CA GLU A 68 7.30 -14.09 32.04
C GLU A 68 6.65 -12.94 31.26
N ILE A 69 7.43 -12.24 30.42
CA ILE A 69 6.92 -11.15 29.56
C ILE A 69 5.90 -11.67 28.53
N ALA A 70 6.08 -12.90 28.04
CA ALA A 70 5.16 -13.52 27.09
C ALA A 70 3.83 -13.98 27.72
N ALA A 71 3.83 -14.39 29.00
CA ALA A 71 2.61 -14.73 29.71
C ALA A 71 1.71 -13.50 29.90
N GLU A 72 2.32 -12.35 30.21
CA GLU A 72 1.63 -11.07 30.39
C GLU A 72 1.16 -10.48 29.05
N ALA A 73 1.94 -10.63 27.97
CA ALA A 73 1.52 -10.22 26.63
C ALA A 73 0.41 -11.11 26.04
N ALA A 74 0.42 -12.42 26.31
CA ALA A 74 -0.59 -13.35 25.81
C ALA A 74 -2.00 -13.09 26.39
N GLU A 75 -2.09 -12.45 27.56
CA GLU A 75 -3.35 -12.03 28.18
C GLU A 75 -4.02 -10.87 27.44
N TRP A 76 -3.23 -10.05 26.74
CA TRP A 76 -3.71 -8.85 26.04
C TRP A 76 -3.93 -9.06 24.53
N LEU A 77 -3.33 -10.12 23.96
CA LEU A 77 -3.48 -10.41 22.54
C LEU A 77 -4.76 -11.22 22.28
N PRO A 78 -5.64 -10.77 21.36
CA PRO A 78 -6.79 -11.55 20.97
C PRO A 78 -6.35 -12.89 20.35
N SER A 79 -6.98 -13.99 20.76
CA SER A 79 -6.84 -15.29 20.09
C SER A 79 -7.09 -15.09 18.59
N PRO A 80 -6.22 -15.58 17.67
CA PRO A 80 -5.18 -16.60 17.85
C PRO A 80 -3.75 -16.05 18.10
N ALA A 81 -3.56 -14.74 18.28
CA ALA A 81 -2.24 -14.12 18.27
C ALA A 81 -1.35 -14.53 19.47
N GLY A 82 -1.94 -14.87 20.62
CA GLY A 82 -1.20 -15.43 21.76
C GLY A 82 -0.52 -16.78 21.46
N ALA A 83 -1.12 -17.62 20.62
CA ALA A 83 -0.52 -18.90 20.20
C ALA A 83 0.72 -18.68 19.29
N LEU A 84 0.74 -17.59 18.52
CA LEU A 84 1.84 -17.20 17.63
C LEU A 84 3.09 -16.80 18.43
N VAL A 85 2.90 -16.08 19.53
CA VAL A 85 3.99 -15.63 20.41
C VAL A 85 4.59 -16.81 21.18
N SER A 86 3.77 -17.73 21.69
CA SER A 86 4.27 -18.90 22.44
C SER A 86 5.06 -19.92 21.59
N SER A 87 4.80 -19.98 20.27
CA SER A 87 5.44 -20.93 19.35
C SER A 87 6.71 -20.38 18.71
N THR A 88 6.79 -19.06 18.50
CA THR A 88 8.04 -18.36 18.12
C THR A 88 9.12 -18.44 19.22
N LEU A 89 8.72 -18.53 20.48
CA LEU A 89 9.61 -18.74 21.63
C LEU A 89 10.30 -20.12 21.66
N ARG A 90 9.85 -21.08 20.84
CA ARG A 90 10.44 -22.43 20.76
C ARG A 90 11.62 -22.55 19.79
N GLY A 91 11.99 -21.47 19.10
CA GLY A 91 13.27 -21.38 18.36
C GLY A 91 13.26 -21.89 16.92
N ASP A 92 12.10 -22.22 16.34
CA ASP A 92 12.00 -22.76 14.97
C ASP A 92 11.89 -21.67 13.88
N PHE A 93 12.76 -20.65 13.91
CA PHE A 93 12.86 -19.67 12.83
C PHE A 93 13.69 -20.23 11.65
N ARG A 94 13.05 -21.02 10.78
CA ARG A 94 13.57 -21.27 9.42
C ARG A 94 13.19 -20.12 8.49
N PRO A 95 13.94 -19.88 7.39
CA PRO A 95 13.96 -18.60 6.69
C PRO A 95 12.55 -18.13 6.30
N ILE A 96 12.31 -16.85 6.59
CA ILE A 96 11.07 -16.03 6.52
C ILE A 96 10.29 -16.14 5.19
N GLN A 97 10.83 -16.85 4.20
CA GLN A 97 10.28 -16.98 2.85
C GLN A 97 9.31 -18.16 2.67
N ASN A 98 9.27 -19.17 3.57
CA ASN A 98 8.44 -20.38 3.41
C ASN A 98 7.61 -20.72 4.67
N MET A 99 6.81 -19.78 5.19
CA MET A 99 6.01 -20.02 6.41
C MET A 99 4.87 -21.04 6.22
N ALA A 100 4.49 -21.37 4.98
CA ALA A 100 3.50 -22.42 4.69
C ALA A 100 3.96 -23.84 5.09
N ALA A 101 5.26 -24.04 5.25
CA ALA A 101 5.84 -25.28 5.75
C ALA A 101 5.79 -25.37 7.29
N THR A 102 5.39 -24.29 7.98
CA THR A 102 5.28 -24.24 9.44
C THR A 102 3.81 -24.47 9.84
N GLU A 103 3.56 -25.30 10.86
CA GLU A 103 2.22 -25.58 11.41
C GLU A 103 1.42 -24.29 11.72
N ILE A 104 2.14 -23.24 12.12
CA ILE A 104 1.60 -21.91 12.47
C ILE A 104 1.01 -21.17 11.25
N GLY A 105 1.71 -21.19 10.11
CA GLY A 105 1.23 -20.54 8.89
C GLY A 105 -0.03 -21.22 8.37
N ARG A 106 -0.10 -22.55 8.50
CA ARG A 106 -1.29 -23.33 8.14
C ARG A 106 -2.45 -23.07 9.08
N SER A 107 -2.26 -23.03 10.39
CA SER A 107 -3.38 -22.86 11.34
C SER A 107 -4.12 -21.54 11.19
N VAL A 108 -3.46 -20.48 10.72
CA VAL A 108 -4.10 -19.15 10.52
C VAL A 108 -4.72 -19.03 9.14
N ILE A 109 -4.03 -19.52 8.11
CA ILE A 109 -4.42 -19.27 6.71
C ILE A 109 -5.36 -20.34 6.18
N GLN A 110 -5.16 -21.60 6.56
CA GLN A 110 -6.01 -22.70 6.14
C GLN A 110 -7.50 -22.50 6.45
N PRO A 111 -7.92 -22.03 7.64
CA PRO A 111 -9.35 -21.77 7.89
C PRO A 111 -9.88 -20.63 7.02
N LEU A 112 -9.07 -19.59 6.78
CA LEU A 112 -9.47 -18.47 5.93
C LEU A 112 -9.66 -18.90 4.46
N ILE A 113 -8.73 -19.70 3.93
CA ILE A 113 -8.88 -20.30 2.60
C ILE A 113 -10.13 -21.17 2.55
N SER A 114 -10.40 -21.94 3.61
CA SER A 114 -11.57 -22.83 3.68
C SER A 114 -12.89 -22.06 3.71
N GLU A 115 -12.94 -20.92 4.41
CA GLU A 115 -14.11 -20.05 4.49
C GLU A 115 -14.37 -19.30 3.17
N LEU A 116 -13.31 -18.84 2.51
CA LEU A 116 -13.38 -18.11 1.24
C LEU A 116 -13.50 -19.02 0.01
N SER A 117 -13.41 -20.34 0.20
CA SER A 117 -13.58 -21.32 -0.87
C SER A 117 -15.06 -21.65 -1.11
N ASP A 118 -15.45 -21.72 -2.38
CA ASP A 118 -16.79 -22.17 -2.74
C ASP A 118 -16.92 -23.70 -2.56
N ALA A 119 -17.54 -24.10 -1.45
CA ALA A 119 -17.77 -25.50 -1.08
C ALA A 119 -18.64 -26.28 -2.09
N ALA A 120 -19.37 -25.59 -2.98
CA ALA A 120 -20.16 -26.25 -4.04
C ALA A 120 -19.27 -26.76 -5.18
N ILE A 121 -18.07 -26.19 -5.36
CA ILE A 121 -17.16 -26.49 -6.47
C ILE A 121 -15.90 -27.20 -5.96
N ILE A 122 -15.37 -26.80 -4.80
CA ILE A 122 -14.09 -27.27 -4.25
C ILE A 122 -14.32 -27.82 -2.85
N ASP A 123 -13.68 -28.95 -2.53
CA ASP A 123 -13.67 -29.51 -1.17
C ASP A 123 -12.57 -28.83 -0.33
N PRO A 124 -12.89 -28.06 0.72
CA PRO A 124 -11.91 -27.35 1.52
C PRO A 124 -10.85 -28.26 2.15
N GLN A 125 -11.18 -29.52 2.42
CA GLN A 125 -10.26 -30.48 3.04
C GLN A 125 -9.13 -30.93 2.11
N LYS A 126 -9.30 -30.75 0.79
CA LYS A 126 -8.31 -31.13 -0.22
C LYS A 126 -7.45 -29.95 -0.67
N ILE A 127 -7.65 -28.78 -0.08
CA ILE A 127 -6.84 -27.60 -0.31
C ILE A 127 -5.63 -27.63 0.63
N ARG A 128 -4.45 -27.33 0.12
CA ARG A 128 -3.21 -27.33 0.91
C ARG A 128 -2.40 -26.08 0.61
N LEU A 129 -1.95 -25.40 1.66
CA LEU A 129 -1.00 -24.31 1.50
C LEU A 129 0.42 -24.90 1.25
N SER A 130 0.97 -24.67 0.06
CA SER A 130 2.32 -25.13 -0.31
C SER A 130 3.37 -24.08 0.03
N TRP A 131 3.08 -22.81 -0.21
CA TRP A 131 4.02 -21.72 -0.03
C TRP A 131 3.35 -20.44 0.51
N LEU A 132 4.12 -19.67 1.29
CA LEU A 132 3.70 -18.41 1.89
C LEU A 132 4.93 -17.53 2.08
N ALA A 133 4.92 -16.38 1.43
CA ALA A 133 5.85 -15.29 1.69
C ALA A 133 5.14 -14.16 2.42
N LEU A 134 5.63 -13.86 3.62
CA LEU A 134 5.24 -12.67 4.36
C LEU A 134 6.12 -11.47 3.96
N PRO A 135 5.58 -10.24 4.01
CA PRO A 135 6.36 -9.04 3.78
C PRO A 135 7.39 -8.80 4.90
N ASP A 136 8.54 -8.21 4.55
CA ASP A 136 9.50 -7.69 5.53
C ASP A 136 9.08 -6.27 5.93
N LEU A 137 8.41 -6.15 7.08
CA LEU A 137 7.89 -4.86 7.57
C LEU A 137 8.98 -3.82 7.87
N ASN A 138 10.26 -4.21 7.93
CA ASN A 138 11.36 -3.28 8.13
C ASN A 138 11.87 -2.66 6.82
N LYS A 139 11.49 -3.23 5.67
CA LYS A 139 11.92 -2.75 4.35
C LYS A 139 10.74 -2.06 3.68
N GLU A 140 10.83 -0.74 3.60
CA GLU A 140 9.77 0.13 3.06
C GLU A 140 9.50 -0.10 1.56
N HIS A 141 10.45 -0.68 0.83
CA HIS A 141 10.32 -0.88 -0.61
C HIS A 141 9.58 -2.19 -0.90
N GLU A 142 8.25 -2.05 -1.08
CA GLU A 142 7.33 -3.04 -1.67
C GLU A 142 7.03 -4.30 -0.82
N PRO A 143 6.24 -4.16 0.27
CA PRO A 143 5.79 -5.29 1.07
C PRO A 143 4.69 -6.08 0.32
N TYR A 144 5.08 -7.15 -0.37
CA TYR A 144 4.13 -8.09 -0.97
C TYR A 144 3.90 -9.29 -0.05
N LEU A 145 2.63 -9.66 0.12
CA LEU A 145 2.20 -10.94 0.68
C LEU A 145 1.88 -11.86 -0.50
N ALA A 146 2.41 -13.08 -0.49
CA ALA A 146 2.10 -14.06 -1.52
C ALA A 146 1.81 -15.44 -0.93
N ILE A 147 0.83 -16.13 -1.49
CA ILE A 147 0.47 -17.50 -1.13
C ILE A 147 0.45 -18.38 -2.38
N GLU A 148 0.82 -19.64 -2.19
CA GLU A 148 0.62 -20.70 -3.17
C GLU A 148 -0.22 -21.79 -2.53
N VAL A 149 -1.27 -22.18 -3.24
CA VAL A 149 -2.26 -23.13 -2.79
C VAL A 149 -2.35 -24.27 -3.80
N GLU A 150 -2.34 -25.50 -3.29
CA GLU A 150 -2.49 -26.72 -4.06
C GLU A 150 -3.84 -27.37 -3.79
N TYR A 151 -4.45 -27.95 -4.82
CA TYR A 151 -5.69 -28.71 -4.72
C TYR A 151 -5.58 -30.06 -5.41
N ASP A 152 -5.89 -31.13 -4.68
CA ASP A 152 -5.94 -32.49 -5.18
C ASP A 152 -7.28 -32.75 -5.90
N PHE A 153 -7.26 -32.72 -7.23
CA PHE A 153 -8.45 -32.97 -8.04
C PHE A 153 -8.85 -34.46 -7.97
N PRO A 154 -10.10 -34.80 -7.61
CA PRO A 154 -10.50 -36.17 -7.26
C PRO A 154 -10.61 -37.12 -8.46
N LEU A 155 -10.50 -36.63 -9.69
CA LEU A 155 -10.60 -37.46 -10.89
C LEU A 155 -9.21 -37.87 -11.39
N LYS A 156 -9.02 -39.17 -11.60
CA LYS A 156 -7.81 -39.72 -12.22
C LYS A 156 -7.97 -39.74 -13.74
N LEU A 157 -6.89 -39.44 -14.46
CA LEU A 157 -6.89 -39.58 -15.91
C LEU A 157 -6.98 -41.07 -16.28
N PRO A 158 -7.84 -41.45 -17.24
CA PRO A 158 -8.09 -42.85 -17.59
C PRO A 158 -6.88 -43.60 -18.14
N PHE A 159 -5.82 -42.89 -18.57
CA PHE A 159 -4.59 -43.48 -19.12
C PHE A 159 -3.35 -43.32 -18.23
N TYR A 160 -3.36 -42.36 -17.30
CA TYR A 160 -2.15 -41.95 -16.58
C TYR A 160 -2.16 -42.31 -15.10
N GLY A 161 -3.30 -42.70 -14.51
CA GLY A 161 -3.42 -43.23 -13.13
C GLY A 161 -2.96 -42.30 -11.99
N LYS A 162 -2.30 -41.18 -12.33
CA LYS A 162 -1.81 -40.15 -11.42
C LYS A 162 -2.94 -39.16 -11.11
N PRO A 163 -3.00 -38.66 -9.86
CA PRO A 163 -3.90 -37.57 -9.51
C PRO A 163 -3.48 -36.28 -10.23
N ILE A 164 -4.45 -35.40 -10.47
CA ILE A 164 -4.17 -34.05 -10.97
C ILE A 164 -4.10 -33.12 -9.76
N VAL A 165 -2.97 -32.42 -9.62
CA VAL A 165 -2.79 -31.39 -8.59
C VAL A 165 -2.82 -30.04 -9.28
N LEU A 166 -3.76 -29.19 -8.89
CA LEU A 166 -3.82 -27.81 -9.35
C LEU A 166 -3.02 -26.95 -8.38
N LYS A 167 -2.23 -26.03 -8.91
CA LYS A 167 -1.46 -25.06 -8.11
C LYS A 167 -1.83 -23.65 -8.55
N GLU A 168 -2.18 -22.81 -7.61
CA GLU A 168 -2.52 -21.42 -7.86
C GLU A 168 -1.72 -20.52 -6.91
N GLN A 169 -1.21 -19.43 -7.47
CA GLN A 169 -0.43 -18.44 -6.74
C GLN A 169 -1.13 -17.09 -6.82
N ALA A 170 -1.22 -16.41 -5.67
CA ALA A 170 -1.74 -15.06 -5.59
C ALA A 170 -0.80 -14.19 -4.76
N SER A 171 -0.64 -12.92 -5.14
CA SER A 171 0.16 -11.94 -4.42
C SER A 171 -0.56 -10.60 -4.37
N GLU A 172 -0.51 -9.93 -3.23
CA GLU A 172 -1.13 -8.62 -3.01
C GLU A 172 -0.16 -7.71 -2.26
N ARG A 173 -0.21 -6.42 -2.54
CA ARG A 173 0.56 -5.44 -1.79
C ARG A 173 -0.10 -5.21 -0.44
N VAL A 174 0.70 -5.26 0.61
CA VAL A 174 0.23 -5.11 1.98
C VAL A 174 0.00 -3.65 2.32
N TRP A 175 -1.08 -3.39 3.05
CA TRP A 175 -1.30 -2.08 3.63
C TRP A 175 -0.37 -1.93 4.83
N ILE A 176 0.59 -1.01 4.70
CA ILE A 176 1.49 -0.63 5.79
C ILE A 176 1.37 0.87 6.05
N SER A 177 1.81 1.28 7.22
CA SER A 177 1.94 2.68 7.62
C SER A 177 3.07 3.34 6.84
N ASP A 178 2.87 3.62 5.54
CA ASP A 178 3.87 4.40 4.80
C ASP A 178 3.82 5.85 5.31
N ALA A 179 4.80 6.20 6.16
CA ALA A 179 5.00 7.58 6.59
C ALA A 179 5.53 8.45 5.43
N ALA A 180 6.03 7.83 4.36
CA ALA A 180 6.51 8.54 3.19
C ALA A 180 5.38 8.61 2.13
N PRO A 181 4.99 9.80 1.67
CA PRO A 181 4.06 9.90 0.55
C PRO A 181 4.64 9.17 -0.67
N ALA A 182 3.79 8.42 -1.39
CA ALA A 182 4.17 7.75 -2.63
C ALA A 182 4.87 8.75 -3.56
N ARG A 183 6.18 8.56 -3.76
CA ARG A 183 7.01 9.45 -4.58
C ARG A 183 6.77 9.15 -6.05
N TYR A 184 5.63 9.62 -6.56
CA TYR A 184 5.29 9.48 -7.97
C TYR A 184 6.22 10.39 -8.79
N GLY A 185 7.19 9.80 -9.50
CA GLY A 185 8.09 10.52 -10.42
C GLY A 185 9.53 10.73 -9.94
N GLU A 186 9.98 10.08 -8.86
CA GLU A 186 11.37 10.23 -8.41
C GLU A 186 12.33 9.36 -9.23
N ASN A 187 13.03 9.99 -10.19
CA ASN A 187 14.22 9.40 -10.80
C ASN A 187 15.31 9.30 -9.71
N LYS A 188 15.87 8.11 -9.52
CA LYS A 188 16.87 7.73 -8.50
C LYS A 188 18.21 8.52 -8.51
N ASN A 189 18.30 9.66 -9.19
CA ASN A 189 19.55 10.44 -9.33
C ASN A 189 19.59 11.75 -8.52
N ASP A 190 18.51 12.19 -7.88
CA ASP A 190 18.46 13.52 -7.24
C ASP A 190 18.56 13.45 -5.70
N GLN A 191 19.65 12.86 -5.18
CA GLN A 191 19.95 12.86 -3.73
C GLN A 191 20.34 14.24 -3.14
N GLU A 192 20.28 15.33 -3.90
CA GLU A 192 20.63 16.68 -3.45
C GLU A 192 19.57 17.76 -3.71
N ASN A 193 18.37 17.42 -4.20
CA ASN A 193 17.28 18.40 -4.35
C ASN A 193 16.25 18.23 -3.24
N ILE A 194 16.27 19.16 -2.27
CA ILE A 194 15.11 19.36 -1.40
C ILE A 194 14.00 19.97 -2.29
N PRO A 195 12.83 19.31 -2.39
CA PRO A 195 11.78 19.74 -3.30
C PRO A 195 11.17 21.07 -2.83
N ILE A 196 10.95 22.00 -3.75
CA ILE A 196 10.15 23.21 -3.50
C ILE A 196 8.75 22.78 -3.07
N GLN A 197 8.22 23.35 -1.99
CA GLN A 197 6.88 23.04 -1.50
C GLN A 197 6.01 24.28 -1.44
N ILE A 198 4.82 24.23 -2.04
CA ILE A 198 3.83 25.28 -1.88
C ILE A 198 3.06 25.01 -0.58
N VAL A 199 3.22 25.87 0.41
CA VAL A 199 2.71 25.69 1.77
C VAL A 199 1.25 26.11 1.89
N SER A 200 0.89 27.25 1.30
CA SER A 200 -0.47 27.77 1.38
C SER A 200 -0.79 28.77 0.28
N ILE A 201 -2.08 28.87 -0.03
CA ILE A 201 -2.65 29.96 -0.84
C ILE A 201 -3.86 30.54 -0.12
N GLU A 202 -3.89 31.85 0.04
CA GLU A 202 -4.92 32.56 0.80
C GLU A 202 -5.45 33.77 0.01
N PRO A 203 -6.77 34.00 0.00
CA PRO A 203 -7.84 33.16 0.55
C PRO A 203 -8.22 32.00 -0.38
N ASN A 204 -8.66 30.86 0.17
CA ASN A 204 -9.22 29.74 -0.60
C ASN A 204 -10.73 29.60 -0.31
N PRO A 205 -11.65 29.76 -1.29
CA PRO A 205 -11.41 30.05 -2.71
C PRO A 205 -11.01 31.51 -2.97
N LEU A 206 -10.23 31.71 -4.04
CA LEU A 206 -9.80 33.04 -4.48
C LEU A 206 -10.99 33.78 -5.12
N ARG A 207 -10.98 35.11 -5.02
CA ARG A 207 -12.04 35.95 -5.60
C ARG A 207 -11.49 36.89 -6.67
N PRO A 208 -12.17 37.03 -7.83
CA PRO A 208 -11.82 38.03 -8.82
C PRO A 208 -11.79 39.44 -8.22
N GLY A 209 -10.80 40.25 -8.60
CA GLY A 209 -10.63 41.62 -8.12
C GLY A 209 -10.07 41.74 -6.69
N LYS A 210 -9.69 40.62 -6.05
CA LYS A 210 -9.08 40.60 -4.71
C LYS A 210 -7.60 40.21 -4.78
N LYS A 211 -6.87 40.53 -3.71
CA LYS A 211 -5.48 40.11 -3.53
C LYS A 211 -5.45 38.63 -3.11
N ALA A 212 -4.51 37.90 -3.68
CA ALA A 212 -4.17 36.54 -3.28
C ALA A 212 -2.72 36.51 -2.80
N ALA A 213 -2.44 35.68 -1.80
CA ALA A 213 -1.11 35.44 -1.27
C ALA A 213 -0.79 33.95 -1.39
N VAL A 214 0.44 33.64 -1.80
CA VAL A 214 0.96 32.26 -1.80
C VAL A 214 2.26 32.23 -1.01
N THR A 215 2.41 31.19 -0.20
CA THR A 215 3.62 30.93 0.59
C THR A 215 4.26 29.66 0.07
N VAL A 216 5.54 29.75 -0.27
CA VAL A 216 6.36 28.63 -0.75
C VAL A 216 7.52 28.45 0.22
N LYS A 217 7.86 27.20 0.49
CA LYS A 217 9.03 26.79 1.28
C LYS A 217 10.06 26.14 0.37
N THR A 218 11.31 26.57 0.52
CA THR A 218 12.47 26.10 -0.21
C THR A 218 13.72 26.21 0.69
N LEU A 219 14.90 26.00 0.13
CA LEU A 219 16.18 26.25 0.81
C LEU A 219 16.35 27.76 1.10
N PRO A 220 16.84 28.13 2.30
CA PRO A 220 17.21 29.51 2.61
C PRO A 220 18.15 30.09 1.55
N GLY A 221 17.84 31.27 1.03
CA GLY A 221 18.63 31.93 -0.03
C GLY A 221 18.43 31.40 -1.46
N ALA A 222 17.54 30.42 -1.69
CA ALA A 222 17.22 29.96 -3.05
C ALA A 222 16.36 30.99 -3.81
N ALA A 223 16.64 31.18 -5.09
CA ALA A 223 15.87 32.05 -5.99
C ALA A 223 14.79 31.26 -6.74
N ILE A 224 13.52 31.57 -6.46
CA ILE A 224 12.37 30.89 -7.05
C ILE A 224 11.58 31.87 -7.92
N SER A 225 11.16 31.42 -9.09
CA SER A 225 10.24 32.12 -9.99
C SER A 225 8.84 31.55 -9.88
N LEU A 226 7.85 32.42 -9.66
CA LEU A 226 6.44 32.04 -9.56
C LEU A 226 5.65 32.50 -10.79
N GLY A 227 5.05 31.54 -11.50
CA GLY A 227 4.12 31.75 -12.61
C GLY A 227 2.71 31.29 -12.27
N VAL A 228 1.70 32.05 -12.70
CA VAL A 228 0.29 31.66 -12.56
C VAL A 228 -0.34 31.61 -13.94
N THR A 229 -1.02 30.52 -14.28
CA THR A 229 -1.63 30.33 -15.61
C THR A 229 -3.14 30.40 -15.52
N TYR A 230 -3.73 31.38 -16.21
CA TYR A 230 -5.19 31.51 -16.38
C TYR A 230 -5.59 31.16 -17.82
N LYS A 231 -6.90 31.09 -18.10
CA LYS A 231 -7.42 30.89 -19.48
C LYS A 231 -6.95 31.97 -20.46
N SER A 232 -6.74 33.19 -19.98
CA SER A 232 -6.20 34.30 -20.78
C SER A 232 -4.69 34.23 -21.03
N GLY A 233 -4.00 33.20 -20.53
CA GLY A 233 -2.55 33.05 -20.57
C GLY A 233 -1.87 33.30 -19.21
N SER A 234 -0.53 33.27 -19.20
CA SER A 234 0.28 33.52 -18.01
C SER A 234 0.01 34.90 -17.41
N SER A 235 -0.11 34.95 -16.09
CA SER A 235 -0.32 36.19 -15.34
C SER A 235 0.89 37.11 -15.45
N LYS A 236 0.64 38.37 -15.80
CA LYS A 236 1.65 39.44 -15.85
C LYS A 236 1.58 40.39 -14.64
N ALA A 237 1.10 39.91 -13.50
CA ALA A 237 0.92 40.77 -12.34
C ALA A 237 2.28 41.28 -11.83
N LYS A 238 2.34 42.57 -11.46
CA LYS A 238 3.59 43.28 -11.07
C LYS A 238 4.36 42.65 -9.90
N HIS A 239 3.72 41.79 -9.12
CA HIS A 239 4.28 41.15 -7.92
C HIS A 239 4.41 39.63 -8.08
N LEU A 240 4.32 39.11 -9.31
CA LEU A 240 4.66 37.73 -9.66
C LEU A 240 5.98 37.74 -10.41
N GLY A 241 6.88 36.82 -10.07
CA GLY A 241 8.22 36.75 -10.62
C GLY A 241 9.21 36.14 -9.64
N GLU A 242 10.48 36.43 -9.85
CA GLU A 242 11.58 35.90 -9.06
C GLU A 242 11.65 36.54 -7.67
N ALA A 243 11.79 35.70 -6.65
CA ALA A 243 12.06 36.13 -5.28
C ALA A 243 13.00 35.14 -4.59
N VAL A 244 13.76 35.65 -3.63
CA VAL A 244 14.76 34.90 -2.86
C VAL A 244 14.17 34.52 -1.50
N ALA A 245 14.39 33.28 -1.08
CA ALA A 245 13.95 32.77 0.21
C ALA A 245 14.66 33.46 1.38
N ASP A 246 13.89 33.72 2.44
CA ASP A 246 14.40 34.25 3.70
C ASP A 246 15.27 33.22 4.46
N ALA A 247 15.76 33.60 5.64
CA ALA A 247 16.61 32.75 6.48
C ALA A 247 15.93 31.44 6.91
N ASP A 248 14.60 31.42 6.94
CA ASP A 248 13.78 30.27 7.31
C ASP A 248 13.32 29.45 6.07
N GLY A 249 13.71 29.89 4.87
CA GLY A 249 13.40 29.23 3.61
C GLY A 249 12.02 29.56 3.03
N TYR A 250 11.35 30.61 3.50
CA TYR A 250 10.02 30.99 3.05
C TYR A 250 10.07 32.13 2.01
N ILE A 251 9.15 32.05 1.06
CA ILE A 251 8.89 33.12 0.09
C ILE A 251 7.38 33.36 0.04
N LYS A 252 6.99 34.62 0.14
CA LYS A 252 5.59 35.04 0.07
C LYS A 252 5.37 36.00 -1.09
N TRP A 253 4.54 35.61 -2.06
CA TRP A 253 4.07 36.51 -3.10
C TRP A 253 2.65 36.96 -2.82
N THR A 254 2.35 38.22 -3.14
CA THR A 254 1.00 38.76 -3.09
C THR A 254 0.67 39.42 -4.41
N TRP A 255 -0.32 38.92 -5.14
CA TRP A 255 -0.74 39.47 -6.43
C TRP A 255 -2.22 39.80 -6.45
N HIS A 256 -2.62 40.63 -7.41
CA HIS A 256 -4.01 40.98 -7.64
C HIS A 256 -4.61 40.02 -8.68
N VAL A 257 -5.69 39.32 -8.32
CA VAL A 257 -6.45 38.48 -9.27
C VAL A 257 -7.32 39.38 -10.13
N SER A 258 -7.18 39.30 -11.45
CA SER A 258 -7.97 40.14 -12.37
C SER A 258 -9.48 40.00 -12.13
N GLY A 259 -10.22 41.10 -12.19
CA GLY A 259 -11.68 41.10 -12.05
C GLY A 259 -12.40 40.31 -13.16
N ASN A 260 -11.74 40.12 -14.31
CA ASN A 260 -12.26 39.35 -15.45
C ASN A 260 -11.88 37.85 -15.39
N THR A 261 -11.23 37.39 -14.31
CA THR A 261 -10.86 35.98 -14.17
C THR A 261 -12.14 35.14 -14.08
N THR A 262 -12.24 34.16 -14.98
CA THR A 262 -13.36 33.21 -14.99
C THR A 262 -13.32 32.32 -13.75
N PRO A 263 -14.46 32.07 -13.09
CA PRO A 263 -14.53 31.06 -12.04
C PRO A 263 -14.12 29.68 -12.56
N GLY A 264 -13.42 28.91 -11.75
CA GLY A 264 -12.88 27.61 -12.12
C GLY A 264 -11.56 27.30 -11.43
N THR A 265 -10.98 26.16 -11.79
CA THR A 265 -9.68 25.69 -11.29
C THR A 265 -8.56 26.20 -12.19
N TRP A 266 -7.55 26.81 -11.58
CA TRP A 266 -6.37 27.37 -12.24
C TRP A 266 -5.10 26.77 -11.65
N GLU A 267 -3.99 26.85 -12.38
CA GLU A 267 -2.71 26.29 -11.97
C GLU A 267 -1.71 27.41 -11.65
N LEU A 268 -0.96 27.25 -10.57
CA LEU A 268 0.25 28.00 -10.29
C LEU A 268 1.45 27.06 -10.32
N LYS A 269 2.59 27.58 -10.78
CA LYS A 269 3.83 26.86 -10.95
C LYS A 269 4.96 27.66 -10.34
N ALA A 270 5.69 27.05 -9.41
CA ALA A 270 6.93 27.59 -8.86
C ALA A 270 8.11 26.78 -9.41
N SER A 271 9.17 27.45 -9.85
CA SER A 271 10.38 26.83 -10.38
C SER A 271 11.63 27.53 -9.87
N GLU A 272 12.68 26.78 -9.58
CA GLU A 272 13.98 27.35 -9.19
C GLU A 272 14.70 27.96 -10.39
N VAL A 273 15.19 29.19 -10.26
CA VAL A 273 15.85 29.93 -11.36
C VAL A 273 17.15 29.25 -11.80
N ASN A 274 17.88 28.64 -10.85
CA ASN A 274 19.18 28.00 -11.11
C ASN A 274 19.07 26.52 -11.49
N LYS A 275 17.88 25.92 -11.39
CA LYS A 275 17.65 24.48 -11.62
C LYS A 275 16.27 24.25 -12.26
N GLU A 276 16.23 24.18 -13.59
CA GLU A 276 14.97 23.99 -14.34
C GLU A 276 14.19 22.72 -13.95
N ASN A 277 14.87 21.69 -13.44
CA ASN A 277 14.24 20.43 -13.03
C ASN A 277 13.50 20.50 -11.68
N ASN A 278 13.75 21.54 -10.86
CA ASN A 278 13.10 21.71 -9.56
C ASN A 278 11.87 22.61 -9.72
N GLN A 279 10.72 21.99 -9.99
CA GLN A 279 9.45 22.69 -10.19
C GLN A 279 8.32 22.00 -9.43
N VAL A 280 7.39 22.80 -8.91
CA VAL A 280 6.18 22.32 -8.25
C VAL A 280 4.99 23.10 -8.78
N SER A 281 3.87 22.40 -9.03
CA SER A 281 2.62 23.05 -9.40
C SER A 281 1.48 22.69 -8.46
N MET A 282 0.55 23.62 -8.31
CA MET A 282 -0.63 23.47 -7.46
C MET A 282 -1.84 24.06 -8.17
N HIS A 283 -2.97 23.37 -8.03
CA HIS A 283 -4.25 23.86 -8.51
C HIS A 283 -4.96 24.66 -7.41
N PHE A 284 -5.61 25.75 -7.79
CA PHE A 284 -6.42 26.58 -6.89
C PHE A 284 -7.76 26.97 -7.54
N VAL A 285 -8.77 27.20 -6.71
CA VAL A 285 -10.13 27.49 -7.16
C VAL A 285 -10.39 28.99 -7.07
N VAL A 286 -10.97 29.56 -8.13
CA VAL A 286 -11.49 30.94 -8.14
C VAL A 286 -13.01 30.90 -8.22
N GLU A 287 -13.68 31.61 -7.31
CA GLU A 287 -15.14 31.74 -7.25
C GLU A 287 -15.57 33.21 -7.25
N LYS A 288 -16.69 33.51 -7.92
CA LYS A 288 -17.32 34.83 -7.79
C LYS A 288 -17.92 34.96 -6.41
N SER A 289 -17.87 36.16 -5.83
CA SER A 289 -18.66 36.47 -4.64
C SER A 289 -20.12 36.20 -4.97
N SER A 290 -20.75 35.24 -4.29
CA SER A 290 -22.20 35.20 -4.23
C SER A 290 -22.63 36.47 -3.51
N ASP A 291 -23.33 37.35 -4.22
CA ASP A 291 -24.10 38.39 -3.56
C ASP A 291 -25.11 37.66 -2.66
N LYS A 292 -24.81 37.61 -1.36
CA LYS A 292 -25.87 37.42 -0.37
C LYS A 292 -26.65 38.73 -0.37
N LYS A 293 -27.85 38.62 -0.93
CA LYS A 293 -28.98 39.53 -0.84
C LYS A 293 -29.08 40.25 0.51
#